data_AF-R4Z3A1-F1
#
_entry.id   AF-R4Z3A1-F1
#
_cell.length_a   1.000
_cell.length_b   1.000
_cell.length_c   1.000
_cell.angle_alpha   90.00
_cell.angle_beta   90.00
_cell.angle_gamma   90.00
#
_symmetry.space_group_name_H-M   'P 1'
#
loop_
_entity.id
_entity.type
_entity.pdbx_description
1 polymer ?
#
loop_
_entity_poly.entity_id
_entity_poly.type
_entity_poly.pdbx_seq_one_letter_code
_entity_poly.pdbx_strand_id
1 'polypeptide(L)' 'MGSQVTPLDQLGNAVAVLRDAEAARDRAVAAALTGGATWAEIADVLGVSASAAHKRFRWVRVDPDTGVVWREPPLPR' A
#
# COMPACT_ATOMS: atom_id res chain seq x y z
N MET A 1 -6.05 -31.69 23.28
CA MET A 1 -7.02 -30.58 23.24
C MET A 1 -6.63 -29.68 22.09
N GLY A 2 -7.31 -29.79 20.94
CA GLY A 2 -7.02 -28.91 19.80
C GLY A 2 -7.68 -27.56 20.04
N SER A 3 -6.90 -26.47 20.07
CA SER A 3 -7.45 -25.12 20.16
C SER A 3 -8.34 -24.87 18.93
N GLN A 4 -9.63 -24.69 19.17
CA GLN A 4 -10.58 -24.38 18.12
C GLN A 4 -10.39 -22.91 17.72
N VAL A 5 -10.03 -22.66 16.46
CA VAL A 5 -9.87 -21.30 15.90
C VAL A 5 -11.21 -20.58 16.01
N THR A 6 -11.23 -19.43 16.69
CA THR A 6 -12.46 -18.64 16.88
C THR A 6 -12.74 -17.75 15.67
N PRO A 7 -13.98 -17.26 15.49
CA PRO A 7 -14.28 -16.26 14.47
C PRO A 7 -13.43 -14.98 14.58
N LEU A 8 -13.03 -14.58 15.79
CA LEU A 8 -12.13 -13.44 15.99
C LEU A 8 -10.70 -13.73 15.53
N ASP A 9 -10.20 -14.96 15.74
CA ASP A 9 -8.89 -15.38 15.21
C ASP A 9 -8.91 -15.38 13.68
N GLN A 10 -9.99 -15.87 13.07
CA GLN A 10 -10.15 -15.83 11.61
C GLN A 10 -10.17 -14.39 11.08
N LEU A 11 -10.89 -13.48 11.74
CA LEU A 11 -10.91 -12.07 11.39
C LEU A 11 -9.52 -11.43 11.54
N GLY A 12 -8.81 -11.73 12.64
CA GLY A 12 -7.45 -11.25 12.88
C GLY A 12 -6.50 -11.68 11.76
N ASN A 13 -6.57 -12.95 11.36
CA ASN A 13 -5.77 -13.48 10.24
C ASN A 13 -6.12 -12.81 8.91
N ALA A 14 -7.41 -12.62 8.62
CA ALA A 14 -7.84 -11.92 7.40
C ALA A 14 -7.35 -10.47 7.36
N VAL A 15 -7.39 -9.77 8.49
CA VAL A 15 -6.86 -8.40 8.61
C VAL A 15 -5.34 -8.37 8.44
N ALA A 16 -4.60 -9.36 8.97
CA ALA A 16 -3.16 -9.46 8.77
C ALA A 16 -2.82 -9.62 7.28
N VAL A 17 -3.48 -10.56 6.59
CA VAL A 17 -3.31 -10.77 5.14
C VAL A 17 -3.64 -9.50 4.36
N LEU A 18 -4.72 -8.80 4.71
CA LEU A 18 -5.08 -7.54 4.07
C LEU A 18 -3.99 -6.47 4.26
N ARG A 19 -3.45 -6.33 5.47
CA ARG A 19 -2.36 -5.37 5.75
C ARG A 19 -1.11 -5.67 4.94
N ASP A 20 -0.73 -6.93 4.82
CA ASP A 20 0.42 -7.34 4.03
C ASP A 20 0.21 -7.03 2.53
N ALA A 21 -0.99 -7.30 2.01
CA ALA A 21 -1.36 -6.96 0.64
C ALA A 21 -1.36 -5.44 0.40
N GLU A 22 -1.86 -4.65 1.35
CA GLU A 22 -1.81 -3.19 1.27
C GLU A 22 -0.38 -2.65 1.30
N ALA A 23 0.49 -3.21 2.14
CA ALA A 23 1.90 -2.85 2.16
C ALA A 23 2.61 -3.23 0.84
N ALA A 24 2.28 -4.38 0.25
CA ALA A 24 2.78 -4.79 -1.05
C ALA A 24 2.33 -3.84 -2.17
N ARG A 25 1.06 -3.42 -2.17
CA ARG A 25 0.55 -2.40 -3.10
C ARG A 25 1.32 -1.09 -2.95
N ASP A 26 1.50 -0.61 -1.72
CA ASP A 26 2.16 0.67 -1.48
C ASP A 26 3.64 0.62 -1.93
N ARG A 27 4.35 -0.52 -1.76
CA ARG A 27 5.69 -0.75 -2.35
C ARG A 27 5.68 -0.69 -3.88
N ALA A 28 4.73 -1.39 -4.52
CA ALA A 28 4.63 -1.45 -5.97
C ALA A 28 4.35 -0.07 -6.57
N VAL A 29 3.46 0.72 -5.95
CA VAL A 29 3.18 2.10 -6.37
C VAL A 29 4.44 2.96 -6.26
N ALA A 30 5.16 2.88 -5.13
CA ALA A 30 6.39 3.65 -4.94
C ALA A 30 7.49 3.26 -5.95
N ALA A 31 7.67 1.95 -6.20
CA ALA A 31 8.61 1.46 -7.21
C ALA A 31 8.25 1.93 -8.63
N ALA A 32 6.96 1.92 -8.99
CA ALA A 32 6.48 2.43 -10.27
C ALA A 32 6.79 3.93 -10.43
N LEU A 33 6.56 4.74 -9.39
CA LEU A 33 6.90 6.16 -9.39
C LEU A 33 8.41 6.39 -9.55
N THR A 34 9.24 5.65 -8.83
CA THR A 34 10.71 5.69 -8.98
C THR A 34 11.15 5.28 -10.39
N GLY A 35 10.44 4.34 -11.01
CA GLY A 35 10.65 3.92 -12.40
C GLY A 35 10.10 4.89 -13.46
N GLY A 36 9.49 6.02 -13.05
CA GLY A 36 8.99 7.05 -13.96
C GLY A 36 7.55 6.85 -14.44
N ALA A 37 6.80 5.89 -13.89
CA ALA A 37 5.39 5.71 -14.22
C ALA A 37 4.56 6.95 -13.83
N THR A 38 3.60 7.28 -14.68
CA THR A 38 2.67 8.38 -14.47
C THR A 38 1.52 7.97 -13.54
N TRP A 39 0.87 8.95 -12.93
CA TRP A 39 -0.35 8.69 -12.13
C TRP A 39 -1.49 8.08 -12.94
N ALA A 40 -1.54 8.31 -14.26
CA ALA A 40 -2.56 7.72 -15.12
C ALA A 40 -2.33 6.20 -15.28
N GLU A 41 -1.10 5.78 -15.57
CA GLU A 41 -0.72 4.37 -15.70
C GLU A 41 -0.93 3.62 -14.38
N ILE A 42 -0.52 4.21 -13.26
CA ILE A 42 -0.73 3.62 -11.94
C ILE A 42 -2.22 3.49 -11.62
N ALA A 43 -3.03 4.50 -11.95
CA ALA A 43 -4.46 4.49 -11.66
C ALA A 43 -5.23 3.47 -12.50
N ASP A 44 -4.82 3.26 -13.76
CA ASP A 44 -5.36 2.22 -14.63
C ASP A 44 -5.19 0.83 -14.02
N VAL A 45 -3.97 0.50 -13.56
CA VAL A 45 -3.69 -0.76 -12.86
C VAL A 45 -4.51 -0.92 -11.58
N LEU A 46 -4.72 0.17 -10.85
CA LEU A 46 -5.49 0.16 -9.59
C LEU A 46 -7.01 0.17 -9.79
N GLY A 47 -7.51 0.41 -11.00
CA GLY A 47 -8.94 0.55 -11.28
C GLY A 47 -9.57 1.79 -10.63
N VAL A 48 -8.81 2.89 -10.48
CA VAL A 48 -9.28 4.16 -9.89
C VAL A 48 -8.97 5.34 -10.81
N SER A 49 -9.44 6.53 -10.47
CA SER A 49 -9.04 7.74 -11.19
C SER A 49 -7.61 8.19 -10.82
N ALA A 50 -6.91 8.84 -11.76
CA ALA A 50 -5.58 9.41 -11.52
C ALA A 50 -5.54 10.37 -10.33
N SER A 51 -6.59 11.18 -10.14
CA SER A 51 -6.72 12.09 -8.99
C SER A 51 -6.87 11.31 -7.67
N ALA A 52 -7.64 10.22 -7.66
CA ALA A 52 -7.77 9.36 -6.48
C ALA A 52 -6.44 8.68 -6.14
N ALA A 53 -5.72 8.16 -7.14
CA ALA A 53 -4.39 7.58 -6.97
C ALA A 53 -3.40 8.61 -6.41
N HIS A 54 -3.28 9.78 -7.06
CA HIS A 54 -2.41 10.86 -6.58
C HIS A 54 -2.77 11.29 -5.15
N LYS A 55 -4.06 11.46 -4.83
CA LYS A 55 -4.49 11.84 -3.48
C LYS A 55 -4.11 10.80 -2.43
N ARG A 56 -4.18 9.51 -2.76
CA ARG A 56 -3.88 8.41 -1.84
C ARG A 56 -2.39 8.17 -1.67
N PHE A 57 -1.63 8.24 -2.75
CA PHE A 57 -0.25 7.72 -2.79
C PHE A 57 0.85 8.78 -2.91
N ARG A 58 0.54 10.07 -3.12
CA ARG A 58 1.60 11.12 -3.27
C ARG A 58 2.58 11.22 -2.10
N TRP A 59 2.18 10.73 -0.93
CA TRP A 59 2.98 10.72 0.30
C TRP A 59 3.67 9.39 0.57
N VAL A 60 3.41 8.36 -0.24
CA VAL A 60 4.06 7.06 -0.09
C VAL A 60 5.49 7.17 -0.60
N ARG A 61 6.41 6.65 0.19
CA ARG A 61 7.84 6.55 -0.11
C ARG A 61 8.28 5.11 0.11
N VAL A 62 9.31 4.70 -0.61
CA VAL A 62 9.97 3.41 -0.43
C VAL A 62 11.47 3.65 -0.31
N ASP A 63 12.10 2.94 0.61
CA ASP A 63 13.54 2.84 0.70
C ASP A 63 13.95 1.86 -0.40
N PRO A 64 14.77 2.28 -1.39
CA PRO A 64 15.13 1.42 -2.51
C PRO A 64 16.00 0.22 -2.09
N ASP A 65 16.71 0.32 -0.98
CA ASP A 65 17.64 -0.70 -0.50
C ASP A 65 16.95 -1.72 0.43
N THR A 66 16.01 -1.26 1.26
CA THR A 66 15.33 -2.11 2.26
C THR A 66 13.89 -2.47 1.91
N GLY A 67 13.28 -1.78 0.94
CA GLY A 67 11.87 -1.96 0.57
C GLY A 67 10.88 -1.49 1.64
N VAL A 68 11.36 -0.80 2.69
CA VAL A 68 10.52 -0.23 3.74
C VAL A 68 9.67 0.89 3.16
N VAL A 69 8.37 0.83 3.42
CA VAL A 69 7.42 1.86 2.99
C VAL A 69 7.06 2.74 4.17
N TRP A 70 7.10 4.05 3.97
CA TRP A 70 6.55 5.01 4.92
C TRP A 70 5.69 6.05 4.20
N ARG A 71 4.88 6.76 4.98
CA ARG A 71 4.15 7.93 4.53
C ARG A 71 4.85 9.16 5.05
N GLU A 72 5.36 9.98 4.15
CA GLU A 72 5.92 11.29 4.47
C GLU A 72 4.75 12.30 4.50
N PRO A 73 4.31 12.78 5.66
CA PRO A 73 3.26 13.79 5.72
C PRO A 73 3.74 15.09 5.07
N PRO A 74 2.83 15.91 4.50
CA PRO A 74 3.20 17.23 3.99
C PRO A 74 3.90 18.02 5.10
N LEU A 75 5.01 18.68 4.74
CA LEU A 75 5.68 19.61 5.65
C LEU A 75 4.66 20.66 6.13
N PRO A 76 4.63 20.97 7.45
CA PRO A 76 3.80 22.07 7.94
C PRO A 76 4.21 23.36 7.22
N ARG A 77 3.18 24.13 6.82
CA ARG A 77 3.38 25.45 6.21
C ARG A 77 3.79 26.49 7.23
#